data_AF-A0ABD0QT84-F1
#
_entry.id   AF-A0ABD0QT84-F1
#
_cell.length_a   1.000
_cell.length_b   1.000
_cell.length_c   1.000
_cell.angle_alpha   90.00
_cell.angle_beta   90.00
_cell.angle_gamma   90.00
#
_symmetry.space_group_name_H-M   'P 1'
#
loop_
_entity.id
_entity.type
_entity.pdbx_description
1 polymer ?
#
loop_
_entity_poly.entity_id
_entity_poly.type
_entity_poly.pdbx_seq_one_letter_code
_entity_poly.pdbx_strand_id
1 'polypeptide(L)'
;MTWMDAQQYCRKYHDDLSTANTIEVKLLSANPKITSDFFWIGLQRDSLIPLLWKWSGGEIASNVTWDDTQPDTLHERCAAVLKSKGKLHDAVCFLSLPFYCMEVFELILVQKESTWIEALEHCRQNHADLAGLTSYLMMREAKNMSAPAYADDVWIGLRFIASHWFWVDGSNVKYRGWSLEGEPQCPPVDQRCGVFDKQKIVWKADNCERRLNFLCLKKNKGT
;
A
#
# COMPACT_ATOMS: atom_id res chain seq x y z
N MET A 1 21.46 -0.89 10.05
CA MET A 1 21.11 0.04 11.14
C MET A 1 20.55 -0.76 12.31
N THR A 2 20.71 -0.30 13.55
CA THR A 2 19.97 -0.90 14.68
C THR A 2 18.47 -0.72 14.46
N TRP A 3 17.63 -1.50 15.14
CA TRP A 3 16.18 -1.39 14.97
C TRP A 3 15.68 0.02 15.31
N MET A 4 16.19 0.62 16.40
CA MET A 4 15.79 1.97 16.83
C MET A 4 16.28 3.05 15.85
N ASP A 5 17.51 2.94 15.33
CA ASP A 5 18.01 3.89 14.32
C ASP A 5 17.22 3.78 13.01
N ALA A 6 16.87 2.56 12.61
CA ALA A 6 16.05 2.30 11.43
C ALA A 6 14.65 2.91 11.58
N GLN A 7 14.04 2.76 12.76
CA GLN A 7 12.75 3.40 13.08
C GLN A 7 12.83 4.92 13.01
N GLN A 8 13.84 5.53 13.63
CA GLN A 8 14.03 6.98 13.57
C GLN A 8 14.27 7.47 12.14
N TYR A 9 15.03 6.72 11.34
CA TYR A 9 15.21 7.01 9.93
C TYR A 9 13.87 6.99 9.18
N CYS A 10 13.06 5.95 9.37
CA CYS A 10 11.75 5.86 8.72
C CYS A 10 10.83 6.99 9.16
N ARG A 11 10.75 7.31 10.45
CA ARG A 11 9.93 8.43 10.95
C ARG A 11 10.36 9.80 10.45
N LYS A 12 11.64 9.95 10.12
CA LYS A 12 12.19 11.22 9.61
C LYS A 12 11.94 11.42 8.12
N TYR A 13 11.96 10.35 7.33
CA TYR A 13 11.95 10.46 5.85
C TYR A 13 10.74 9.81 5.19
N HIS A 14 9.98 9.03 5.95
CA HIS A 14 8.83 8.23 5.55
C HIS A 14 7.76 8.32 6.67
N ASP A 15 7.04 7.24 6.96
CA ASP A 15 6.06 7.17 8.05
C ASP A 15 6.63 6.46 9.29
N ASP A 16 6.75 5.13 9.25
CA ASP A 16 7.39 4.34 10.31
C ASP A 16 8.07 3.11 9.67
N LEU A 17 8.66 2.20 10.45
CA LEU A 17 9.07 0.89 9.94
C LEU A 17 7.86 0.12 9.38
N SER A 18 8.09 -0.67 8.35
CA SER A 18 7.02 -1.38 7.65
C SER A 18 6.28 -2.35 8.57
N THR A 19 4.95 -2.36 8.49
CA THR A 19 4.15 -3.51 8.89
C THR A 19 4.20 -4.55 7.77
N ALA A 20 4.03 -5.83 8.12
CA ALA A 20 3.95 -6.89 7.12
C ALA A 20 3.15 -8.08 7.63
N ASN A 21 2.11 -8.47 6.89
CA ASN A 21 1.45 -9.76 7.05
C ASN A 21 2.24 -10.87 6.33
N THR A 22 1.79 -12.13 6.48
CA THR A 22 2.45 -13.31 5.88
C THR A 22 2.67 -13.22 4.37
N ILE A 23 1.80 -12.53 3.63
CA ILE A 23 1.94 -12.37 2.17
C ILE A 23 2.98 -11.30 1.85
N GLU A 24 2.91 -10.15 2.53
CA GLU A 24 3.84 -9.04 2.35
C GLU A 24 5.28 -9.44 2.69
N VAL A 25 5.50 -10.20 3.76
CA VAL A 25 6.83 -10.69 4.14
C VAL A 25 7.48 -11.50 2.99
N LYS A 26 6.72 -12.32 2.27
CA LYS A 26 7.23 -13.07 1.12
C LYS A 26 7.61 -12.16 -0.05
N LEU A 27 6.81 -11.12 -0.31
CA LEU A 27 7.10 -10.13 -1.35
C LEU A 27 8.36 -9.32 -1.01
N LEU A 28 8.48 -8.86 0.24
CA LEU A 28 9.66 -8.14 0.74
C LEU A 28 10.94 -9.00 0.65
N SER A 29 10.81 -10.30 0.90
CA SER A 29 11.92 -11.26 0.85
C SER A 29 12.41 -11.54 -0.59
N ALA A 30 11.56 -11.35 -1.59
CA ALA A 30 11.91 -11.52 -3.00
C ALA A 30 12.74 -10.33 -3.56
N ASN A 31 12.91 -9.24 -2.80
CA ASN A 31 13.66 -8.08 -3.27
C ASN A 31 15.16 -8.39 -3.41
N PRO A 32 15.74 -8.29 -4.63
CA PRO A 32 17.15 -8.57 -4.85
C PRO A 32 18.10 -7.54 -4.21
N LYS A 33 17.60 -6.35 -3.85
CA LYS A 33 18.41 -5.29 -3.21
C LYS A 33 18.75 -5.60 -1.75
N ILE A 34 18.00 -6.47 -1.08
CA ILE A 34 18.31 -6.92 0.27
C ILE A 34 19.33 -8.06 0.17
N THR A 35 20.60 -7.78 0.43
CA THR A 35 21.67 -8.80 0.33
C THR A 35 21.92 -9.54 1.64
N SER A 36 21.43 -9.01 2.77
CA SER A 36 21.52 -9.68 4.07
C SER A 36 20.49 -10.80 4.19
N ASP A 37 20.81 -11.82 4.99
CA ASP A 37 19.90 -12.91 5.32
C ASP A 37 18.70 -12.44 6.15
N PHE A 38 18.87 -11.34 6.90
CA PHE A 38 17.83 -10.77 7.73
C PHE A 38 17.59 -9.29 7.43
N PHE A 39 16.36 -8.85 7.66
CA PHE A 39 16.01 -7.44 7.60
C PHE A 39 14.98 -7.07 8.66
N TRP A 40 15.01 -5.82 9.11
CA TRP A 40 14.05 -5.28 10.07
C TRP A 40 12.72 -4.95 9.40
N ILE A 41 11.67 -5.20 10.18
CA ILE A 41 10.34 -4.63 10.01
C ILE A 41 9.94 -3.98 11.35
N GLY A 42 8.79 -3.30 11.40
CA GLY A 42 8.35 -2.52 12.54
C GLY A 42 7.90 -3.33 13.75
N LEU A 43 8.22 -4.61 13.85
CA LEU A 43 7.71 -5.48 14.91
C LEU A 43 8.65 -5.48 16.13
N GLN A 44 8.12 -5.14 17.30
CA GLN A 44 8.84 -5.09 18.56
C GLN A 44 8.01 -5.71 19.69
N ARG A 45 8.69 -6.33 20.64
CA ARG A 45 8.09 -6.87 21.86
C ARG A 45 7.66 -5.71 22.76
N ASP A 46 6.47 -5.80 23.34
CA ASP A 46 5.94 -4.77 24.23
C ASP A 46 6.80 -4.66 25.50
N SER A 47 7.05 -3.43 25.94
CA SER A 47 7.92 -3.16 27.08
C SER A 47 7.27 -3.49 28.44
N LEU A 48 5.95 -3.54 28.50
CA LEU A 48 5.17 -3.82 29.72
C LEU A 48 4.67 -5.26 29.75
N ILE A 49 4.37 -5.85 28.59
CA ILE A 49 3.83 -7.20 28.43
C ILE A 49 4.74 -8.01 27.49
N PRO A 50 5.79 -8.70 27.99
CA PRO A 50 6.80 -9.35 27.16
C PRO A 50 6.31 -10.46 26.21
N LEU A 51 5.11 -10.98 26.41
CA LEU A 51 4.49 -11.97 25.52
C LEU A 51 3.79 -11.33 24.31
N LEU A 52 3.61 -10.01 24.35
CA LEU A 52 2.90 -9.26 23.32
C LEU A 52 3.88 -8.66 22.33
N TRP A 53 3.55 -8.78 21.05
CA TRP A 53 4.25 -8.09 19.97
C TRP A 53 3.38 -6.98 19.40
N LYS A 54 4.00 -5.82 19.20
CA LYS A 54 3.37 -4.64 18.65
C LYS A 54 4.17 -4.14 17.47
N TRP A 55 3.47 -3.56 16.52
CA TRP A 55 4.10 -2.77 15.49
C TRP A 55 4.55 -1.44 16.06
N SER A 56 5.49 -0.79 15.38
CA SER A 56 6.05 0.50 15.76
C SER A 56 5.01 1.63 15.78
N GLY A 57 3.90 1.46 15.05
CA GLY A 57 2.70 2.30 15.11
C GLY A 57 1.83 2.11 16.36
N GLY A 58 2.11 1.08 17.17
CA GLY A 58 1.48 0.80 18.47
C GLY A 58 0.39 -0.27 18.44
N GLU A 59 -0.04 -0.71 17.27
CA GLU A 59 -1.06 -1.74 17.11
C GLU A 59 -0.53 -3.14 17.40
N ILE A 60 -1.37 -3.99 18.01
CA ILE A 60 -1.01 -5.36 18.37
C ILE A 60 -0.90 -6.21 17.11
N ALA A 61 0.20 -6.93 16.98
CA ALA A 61 0.43 -7.81 15.84
C ALA A 61 -0.32 -9.15 16.02
N SER A 62 -1.38 -9.35 15.23
CA SER A 62 -2.19 -10.57 15.24
C SER A 62 -1.96 -11.49 14.03
N ASN A 63 -1.47 -10.94 12.91
CA ASN A 63 -1.34 -11.65 11.61
C ASN A 63 0.12 -11.83 11.18
N VAL A 64 0.94 -12.32 12.09
CA VAL A 64 2.37 -12.56 11.85
C VAL A 64 2.67 -14.06 11.80
N THR A 65 3.73 -14.45 11.09
CA THR A 65 4.15 -15.85 10.97
C THR A 65 5.60 -15.99 11.41
N TRP A 66 5.78 -16.57 12.60
CA TRP A 66 7.08 -16.92 13.16
C TRP A 66 7.69 -18.13 12.44
N ASP A 67 9.02 -18.20 12.43
CA ASP A 67 9.72 -19.43 12.05
C ASP A 67 9.51 -20.53 13.10
N ASP A 68 9.85 -21.74 12.70
CA ASP A 68 9.76 -22.88 13.60
C ASP A 68 10.66 -22.59 14.81
N THR A 69 10.13 -22.87 16.01
CA THR A 69 10.73 -22.58 17.32
C THR A 69 10.87 -21.11 17.72
N GLN A 70 10.34 -20.16 16.95
CA GLN A 70 10.38 -18.72 17.25
C GLN A 70 9.02 -18.20 17.77
N PRO A 71 8.97 -17.14 18.59
CA PRO A 71 10.12 -16.52 19.25
C PRO A 71 10.67 -17.42 20.35
N ASP A 72 11.99 -17.52 20.48
CA ASP A 72 12.64 -18.52 21.35
C ASP A 72 13.15 -17.97 22.69
N THR A 73 13.26 -16.64 22.82
CA THR A 73 13.78 -15.98 24.01
C THR A 73 12.98 -14.73 24.40
N LEU A 74 13.26 -14.17 25.57
CA LEU A 74 12.69 -12.88 26.03
C LEU A 74 13.70 -11.73 25.94
N HIS A 75 14.98 -12.05 25.75
CA HIS A 75 16.05 -11.05 25.63
C HIS A 75 16.05 -10.36 24.26
N GLU A 76 15.54 -11.05 23.25
CA GLU A 76 15.39 -10.55 21.90
C GLU A 76 14.02 -9.87 21.76
N ARG A 77 14.08 -8.54 21.72
CA ARG A 77 12.90 -7.68 21.82
C ARG A 77 12.48 -7.07 20.49
N CYS A 78 13.22 -7.32 19.41
CA CYS A 78 12.90 -6.84 18.06
C CYS A 78 12.68 -8.04 17.15
N ALA A 79 11.90 -7.90 16.08
CA ALA A 79 11.71 -8.99 15.13
C ALA A 79 12.38 -8.69 13.79
N ALA A 80 13.09 -9.67 13.26
CA ALA A 80 13.67 -9.64 11.92
C ALA A 80 13.01 -10.72 11.05
N VAL A 81 12.95 -10.46 9.74
CA VAL A 81 12.53 -11.48 8.77
C VAL A 81 13.76 -12.22 8.26
N LEU A 82 13.77 -13.55 8.35
CA LEU A 82 14.72 -14.40 7.63
C LEU A 82 14.30 -14.47 6.15
N LYS A 83 15.08 -13.80 5.28
CA LYS A 83 14.80 -13.63 3.85
C LYS A 83 14.57 -14.96 3.12
N SER A 84 15.36 -15.98 3.42
CA SER A 84 15.29 -17.28 2.72
C SER A 84 13.97 -18.03 2.92
N LYS A 85 13.29 -17.80 4.05
CA LYS A 85 12.01 -18.44 4.39
C LYS A 85 10.82 -17.49 4.35
N GLY A 86 11.06 -16.18 4.43
CA GLY A 86 10.00 -15.19 4.63
C GLY A 86 9.24 -15.41 5.94
N LYS A 87 9.97 -15.71 7.02
CA LYS A 87 9.40 -15.94 8.36
C LYS A 87 10.13 -15.11 9.41
N LEU A 88 9.44 -14.83 10.52
CA LEU A 88 9.96 -13.97 11.58
C LEU A 88 10.80 -14.72 12.60
N HIS A 89 11.86 -14.06 13.06
CA HIS A 89 12.70 -14.44 14.18
C HIS A 89 12.71 -13.29 15.19
N ASP A 90 12.70 -13.58 16.48
CA ASP A 90 13.16 -12.57 17.42
C ASP A 90 14.66 -12.36 17.27
N ALA A 91 15.10 -11.13 17.51
CA ALA A 91 16.47 -10.74 17.33
C ALA A 91 16.88 -9.65 18.33
N VAL A 92 18.17 -9.61 18.62
CA VAL A 92 18.78 -8.53 19.39
C VAL A 92 18.65 -7.20 18.63
N CYS A 93 17.97 -6.23 19.22
CA CYS A 93 17.66 -4.94 18.59
C CYS A 93 18.87 -4.12 18.10
N PHE A 94 20.05 -4.39 18.66
CA PHE A 94 21.30 -3.68 18.34
C PHE A 94 22.03 -4.25 17.12
N LEU A 95 21.53 -5.33 16.50
CA LEU A 95 22.08 -5.83 15.25
C LEU A 95 21.89 -4.80 14.13
N SER A 96 22.91 -4.66 13.30
CA SER A 96 22.85 -3.78 12.13
C SER A 96 22.31 -4.54 10.94
N LEU A 97 21.04 -4.35 10.63
CA LEU A 97 20.36 -4.99 9.50
C LEU A 97 19.83 -3.94 8.50
N PRO A 98 19.61 -4.31 7.23
CA PRO A 98 18.76 -3.53 6.33
C PRO A 98 17.31 -3.56 6.83
N PHE A 99 16.46 -2.67 6.31
CA PHE A 99 15.10 -2.48 6.82
C PHE A 99 14.18 -1.89 5.75
N TYR A 100 12.88 -2.02 5.97
CA TYR A 100 11.85 -1.38 5.15
C TYR A 100 11.10 -0.33 5.96
N CYS A 101 10.86 0.83 5.33
CA CYS A 101 9.95 1.83 5.84
C CYS A 101 8.57 1.66 5.20
N MET A 102 7.53 2.03 5.94
CA MET A 102 6.19 2.23 5.42
C MET A 102 6.15 3.53 4.61
N GLU A 103 5.56 3.46 3.43
CA GLU A 103 5.22 4.63 2.64
C GLU A 103 3.72 4.90 2.76
N VAL A 104 3.37 6.12 3.16
CA VAL A 104 1.99 6.59 3.18
C VAL A 104 1.76 7.46 1.96
N PHE A 105 0.63 7.23 1.29
CA PHE A 105 0.22 7.97 0.11
C PHE A 105 -1.03 8.79 0.43
N GLU A 106 -1.03 10.03 -0.05
CA GLU A 106 -2.19 10.93 0.00
C GLU A 106 -2.88 10.93 -1.37
N LEU A 107 -4.21 11.04 -1.37
CA LEU A 107 -4.97 11.25 -2.59
C LEU A 107 -4.94 12.73 -2.98
N ILE A 108 -4.62 13.01 -4.24
CA ILE A 108 -4.69 14.37 -4.80
C ILE A 108 -5.51 14.38 -6.08
N LEU A 109 -6.33 15.42 -6.24
CA LEU A 109 -7.04 15.67 -7.48
C LEU A 109 -6.18 16.49 -8.43
N VAL A 110 -6.02 16.01 -9.66
CA VAL A 110 -5.45 16.78 -10.77
C VAL A 110 -6.59 17.31 -11.63
N GLN A 111 -6.78 18.64 -11.62
CA GLN A 111 -7.80 19.34 -12.39
C GLN A 111 -7.38 19.56 -13.86
N LYS A 112 -6.98 18.50 -14.52
CA LYS A 112 -6.67 18.45 -15.96
C LYS A 112 -7.55 17.40 -16.61
N GLU A 113 -8.16 17.72 -17.75
CA GLU A 113 -8.94 16.75 -18.51
C GLU A 113 -8.01 15.91 -19.39
N SER A 114 -7.97 14.61 -19.12
CA SER A 114 -7.05 13.67 -19.79
C SER A 114 -7.74 12.33 -20.04
N THR A 115 -7.32 11.63 -21.08
CA THR A 115 -7.63 10.20 -21.25
C THR A 115 -7.00 9.41 -20.12
N TRP A 116 -7.43 8.16 -19.94
CA TRP A 116 -6.92 7.33 -18.85
C TRP A 116 -5.40 7.10 -18.93
N ILE A 117 -4.85 6.92 -20.14
CA ILE A 117 -3.41 6.72 -20.34
C ILE A 117 -2.62 7.99 -20.02
N GLU A 118 -3.07 9.15 -20.51
CA GLU A 118 -2.44 10.44 -20.20
C GLU A 118 -2.47 10.75 -18.69
N ALA A 119 -3.57 10.41 -18.01
CA ALA A 119 -3.70 10.56 -16.55
C ALA A 119 -2.70 9.67 -15.80
N LEU A 120 -2.58 8.40 -16.22
CA LEU A 120 -1.60 7.46 -15.66
C LEU A 120 -0.17 7.98 -15.81
N GLU A 121 0.20 8.41 -17.01
CA GLU A 121 1.52 8.96 -17.30
C GLU A 121 1.79 10.21 -16.46
N HIS A 122 0.81 11.11 -16.34
CA HIS A 122 0.94 12.30 -15.51
C HIS A 122 1.21 11.95 -14.04
N CYS A 123 0.43 11.03 -13.45
CA CYS A 123 0.62 10.64 -12.06
C CYS A 123 1.99 9.99 -11.83
N ARG A 124 2.48 9.16 -12.75
CA ARG A 124 3.81 8.52 -12.61
C ARG A 124 4.97 9.49 -12.80
N GLN A 125 4.79 10.52 -13.62
CA GLN A 125 5.83 11.54 -13.85
C GLN A 125 5.91 12.54 -12.69
N ASN A 126 4.77 12.92 -12.10
CA ASN A 126 4.71 14.03 -11.15
C ASN A 126 4.45 13.59 -9.69
N HIS A 127 3.95 12.38 -9.51
CA HIS A 127 3.51 11.81 -8.23
C HIS A 127 3.98 10.35 -8.11
N ALA A 128 3.22 9.48 -7.42
CA ALA A 128 3.56 8.05 -7.33
C ALA A 128 2.90 7.24 -8.45
N ASP A 129 1.56 7.20 -8.50
CA ASP A 129 0.80 6.49 -9.54
C ASP A 129 -0.66 6.98 -9.56
N LEU A 130 -1.45 6.51 -10.52
CA LEU A 130 -2.89 6.72 -10.58
C LEU A 130 -3.58 5.92 -9.47
N ALA A 131 -4.54 6.54 -8.78
CA ALA A 131 -4.93 6.08 -7.46
C ALA A 131 -5.72 4.77 -7.42
N GLY A 132 -5.24 3.81 -6.62
CA GLY A 132 -6.04 2.70 -6.13
C GLY A 132 -6.96 3.13 -4.99
N LEU A 133 -8.21 2.68 -5.01
CA LEU A 133 -9.16 2.92 -3.91
C LEU A 133 -9.45 1.58 -3.25
N THR A 134 -8.72 1.20 -2.20
CA THR A 134 -8.79 -0.17 -1.66
C THR A 134 -9.49 -0.29 -0.30
N SER A 135 -10.19 0.75 0.13
CA SER A 135 -10.99 0.73 1.34
C SER A 135 -12.13 1.76 1.30
N TYR A 136 -13.10 1.58 2.20
CA TYR A 136 -14.17 2.56 2.41
C TYR A 136 -13.61 3.96 2.77
N LEU A 137 -12.55 4.01 3.59
CA LEU A 137 -11.92 5.28 3.98
C LEU A 137 -11.34 6.00 2.76
N MET A 138 -10.64 5.28 1.89
CA MET A 138 -10.09 5.85 0.65
C MET A 138 -11.19 6.32 -0.31
N MET A 139 -12.32 5.61 -0.44
CA MET A 139 -13.44 6.09 -1.25
C MET A 139 -14.06 7.37 -0.69
N ARG A 140 -14.18 7.47 0.64
CA ARG A 140 -14.68 8.68 1.31
C ARG A 140 -13.74 9.86 1.10
N GLU A 141 -12.43 9.63 1.23
CA GLU A 141 -11.40 10.62 0.94
C GLU A 141 -11.44 11.04 -0.53
N ALA A 142 -11.53 10.09 -1.46
CA ALA A 142 -11.67 10.35 -2.90
C ALA A 142 -12.88 11.23 -3.20
N LYS A 143 -14.04 11.01 -2.56
CA LYS A 143 -15.22 11.88 -2.69
C LYS A 143 -14.91 13.32 -2.26
N ASN A 144 -14.25 13.50 -1.12
CA ASN A 144 -13.91 14.83 -0.62
C ASN A 144 -12.90 15.52 -1.55
N MET A 145 -11.86 14.80 -1.98
CA MET A 145 -10.80 15.33 -2.84
C MET A 145 -11.28 15.63 -4.26
N SER A 146 -12.21 14.85 -4.79
CA SER A 146 -12.80 15.05 -6.14
C SER A 146 -14.00 16.00 -6.16
N ALA A 147 -14.39 16.60 -5.03
CA ALA A 147 -15.48 17.59 -4.99
C ALA A 147 -15.29 18.74 -6.00
N PRO A 148 -14.06 19.29 -6.20
CA PRO A 148 -13.82 20.34 -7.19
C PRO A 148 -13.74 19.84 -8.65
N ALA A 149 -13.80 18.53 -8.90
CA ALA A 149 -13.71 17.99 -10.26
C ALA A 149 -14.90 18.43 -11.11
N TYR A 150 -14.66 18.70 -12.39
CA TYR A 150 -15.68 19.19 -13.32
C TYR A 150 -16.81 18.18 -13.54
N ALA A 151 -16.47 16.90 -13.72
CA ALA A 151 -17.43 15.82 -13.91
C ALA A 151 -17.69 15.07 -12.59
N ASP A 152 -18.80 14.34 -12.53
CA ASP A 152 -19.08 13.40 -11.44
C ASP A 152 -18.13 12.20 -11.42
N ASP A 153 -17.60 11.85 -12.60
CA ASP A 153 -16.62 10.78 -12.77
C ASP A 153 -15.20 11.34 -12.77
N VAL A 154 -14.30 10.66 -12.06
CA VAL A 154 -12.86 10.92 -12.11
C VAL A 154 -12.08 9.64 -12.39
N TRP A 155 -10.97 9.74 -13.12
CA TRP A 155 -10.13 8.57 -13.36
C TRP A 155 -9.43 8.10 -12.08
N ILE A 156 -9.35 6.78 -11.97
CA ILE A 156 -8.64 6.04 -10.93
C ILE A 156 -7.79 4.95 -11.58
N GLY A 157 -6.90 4.34 -10.80
CA GLY A 157 -5.89 3.38 -11.25
C GLY A 157 -6.40 2.02 -11.71
N LEU A 158 -7.71 1.85 -11.93
CA LEU A 158 -8.32 0.55 -12.21
C LEU A 158 -8.28 0.26 -13.72
N ARG A 159 -7.77 -0.92 -14.09
CA ARG A 159 -7.62 -1.34 -15.49
C ARG A 159 -7.98 -2.80 -15.68
N PHE A 160 -8.62 -3.13 -16.80
CA PHE A 160 -8.90 -4.51 -17.19
C PHE A 160 -7.84 -5.03 -18.19
N ILE A 161 -7.04 -6.03 -17.80
CA ILE A 161 -6.05 -6.72 -18.64
C ILE A 161 -6.09 -8.22 -18.31
N ALA A 162 -5.86 -9.07 -19.31
CA ALA A 162 -5.77 -10.52 -19.14
C ALA A 162 -6.96 -11.12 -18.35
N SER A 163 -8.17 -10.67 -18.69
CA SER A 163 -9.43 -11.10 -18.09
C SER A 163 -9.62 -10.77 -16.60
N HIS A 164 -8.84 -9.82 -16.06
CA HIS A 164 -8.96 -9.40 -14.67
C HIS A 164 -8.85 -7.89 -14.53
N TRP A 165 -9.51 -7.34 -13.51
CA TRP A 165 -9.30 -5.97 -13.05
C TRP A 165 -8.14 -5.92 -12.05
N PHE A 166 -7.29 -4.91 -12.19
CA PHE A 166 -6.17 -4.66 -11.26
C PHE A 166 -5.97 -3.16 -11.07
N TRP A 167 -5.39 -2.81 -9.92
CA TRP A 167 -4.90 -1.46 -9.67
C TRP A 167 -3.47 -1.33 -10.20
N VAL A 168 -3.23 -0.28 -10.98
CA VAL A 168 -1.93 -0.04 -11.62
C VAL A 168 -0.83 0.40 -10.65
N ASP A 169 -1.21 0.86 -9.45
CA ASP A 169 -0.32 1.16 -8.33
C ASP A 169 0.19 -0.10 -7.61
N GLY A 170 -0.29 -1.30 -8.01
CA GLY A 170 0.07 -2.59 -7.41
C GLY A 170 -0.76 -2.95 -6.18
N SER A 171 -1.73 -2.12 -5.78
CA SER A 171 -2.64 -2.39 -4.68
C SER A 171 -3.54 -3.60 -4.95
N ASN A 172 -3.92 -4.33 -3.91
CA ASN A 172 -4.75 -5.53 -4.07
C ASN A 172 -6.24 -5.18 -4.18
N VAL A 173 -6.95 -5.81 -5.12
CA VAL A 173 -8.41 -5.67 -5.34
C VAL A 173 -9.22 -6.54 -4.35
N LYS A 174 -8.94 -6.47 -3.05
CA LYS A 174 -9.74 -7.19 -2.04
C LYS A 174 -11.05 -6.48 -1.73
N TYR A 175 -11.02 -5.15 -1.75
CA TYR A 175 -12.17 -4.33 -1.45
C TYR A 175 -13.07 -4.23 -2.68
N ARG A 176 -14.39 -4.37 -2.48
CA ARG A 176 -15.40 -4.37 -3.54
C ARG A 176 -16.14 -3.04 -3.55
N GLY A 177 -15.62 -2.06 -4.29
CA GLY A 177 -16.23 -0.74 -4.45
C GLY A 177 -17.04 -0.56 -5.74
N TRP A 178 -17.33 -1.63 -6.48
CA TRP A 178 -18.09 -1.59 -7.73
C TRP A 178 -19.53 -1.06 -7.53
N SER A 179 -20.10 -0.51 -8.59
CA SER A 179 -21.51 -0.11 -8.65
C SER A 179 -22.45 -1.32 -8.48
N LEU A 180 -23.76 -1.05 -8.34
CA LEU A 180 -24.79 -2.09 -8.27
C LEU A 180 -24.86 -2.98 -9.52
N GLU A 181 -24.30 -2.53 -10.65
CA GLU A 181 -24.19 -3.33 -11.87
C GLU A 181 -23.11 -4.43 -11.74
N GLY A 182 -22.25 -4.33 -10.73
CA GLY A 182 -21.23 -5.31 -10.40
C GLY A 182 -19.92 -5.11 -11.18
N GLU A 183 -18.99 -6.04 -10.98
CA GLU A 183 -17.70 -6.08 -11.65
C GLU A 183 -17.84 -6.62 -13.08
N PRO A 184 -17.56 -5.82 -14.13
CA PRO A 184 -17.67 -6.28 -15.51
C PRO A 184 -16.64 -7.38 -15.80
N GLN A 185 -17.12 -8.57 -16.17
CA GLN A 185 -16.24 -9.72 -16.41
C GLN A 185 -15.52 -9.65 -17.77
N CYS A 186 -16.16 -9.04 -18.78
CA CYS A 186 -15.63 -8.88 -20.13
C CYS A 186 -16.11 -7.54 -20.73
N PRO A 187 -15.65 -6.39 -20.21
CA PRO A 187 -16.04 -5.10 -20.76
C PRO A 187 -15.56 -4.93 -22.21
N PRO A 188 -16.29 -4.15 -23.04
CA PRO A 188 -15.84 -3.70 -24.36
C PRO A 188 -14.41 -3.15 -24.30
N VAL A 189 -13.66 -3.26 -25.41
CA VAL A 189 -12.23 -2.93 -25.44
C VAL A 189 -11.95 -1.49 -25.01
N ASP A 190 -12.80 -0.56 -25.45
CA ASP A 190 -12.74 0.85 -25.10
C ASP A 190 -13.13 1.10 -23.63
N GLN A 191 -13.94 0.24 -23.00
CA GLN A 191 -14.42 0.39 -21.63
C GLN A 191 -13.56 -0.34 -20.57
N ARG A 192 -12.28 -0.55 -20.85
CA ARG A 192 -11.36 -1.28 -19.96
C ARG A 192 -10.67 -0.42 -18.90
N CYS A 193 -11.19 0.78 -18.66
CA CYS A 193 -10.67 1.75 -17.70
C CYS A 193 -11.72 1.98 -16.60
N GLY A 194 -11.28 2.13 -15.35
CA GLY A 194 -12.19 2.42 -14.25
C GLY A 194 -12.22 3.90 -13.89
N VAL A 195 -13.42 4.38 -13.58
CA VAL A 195 -13.66 5.68 -12.96
C VAL A 195 -14.23 5.50 -11.55
N PHE A 196 -14.08 6.52 -10.73
CA PHE A 196 -14.82 6.70 -9.48
C PHE A 196 -15.96 7.70 -9.70
N ASP A 197 -17.19 7.27 -9.45
CA ASP A 197 -18.39 8.11 -9.43
C ASP A 197 -18.52 8.74 -8.04
N LYS A 198 -18.27 10.04 -7.93
CA LYS A 198 -18.20 10.73 -6.62
C LYS A 198 -19.56 10.95 -5.97
N GLN A 199 -20.65 10.89 -6.74
CA GLN A 199 -22.01 11.04 -6.22
C GLN A 199 -22.45 9.74 -5.55
N LYS A 200 -22.25 8.63 -6.24
CA LYS A 200 -22.64 7.29 -5.78
C LYS A 200 -21.60 6.62 -4.89
N ILE A 201 -20.35 7.12 -4.90
CA ILE A 201 -19.21 6.55 -4.17
C ILE A 201 -18.99 5.09 -4.60
N VAL A 202 -18.83 4.88 -5.91
CA VAL A 202 -18.62 3.55 -6.51
C VAL A 202 -17.63 3.62 -7.66
N TRP A 203 -17.07 2.47 -8.05
CA TRP A 203 -16.31 2.31 -9.28
C TRP A 203 -17.20 1.78 -10.39
N LYS A 204 -16.88 2.17 -11.61
CA LYS A 204 -17.50 1.61 -12.82
C LYS A 204 -16.48 1.59 -13.96
N ALA A 205 -16.72 0.70 -14.92
CA ALA A 205 -15.99 0.70 -16.17
C ALA A 205 -16.44 1.87 -17.04
N ASP A 206 -15.50 2.43 -17.80
CA ASP A 206 -15.76 3.59 -18.64
C ASP A 206 -14.84 3.63 -19.86
N ASN A 207 -15.26 4.38 -20.88
CA ASN A 207 -14.53 4.54 -22.13
C ASN A 207 -13.20 5.28 -21.87
N CYS A 208 -12.08 4.60 -22.08
CA CYS A 208 -10.71 5.05 -21.82
C CYS A 208 -10.33 6.36 -22.53
N GLU A 209 -11.02 6.72 -23.61
CA GLU A 209 -10.79 7.94 -24.41
C GLU A 209 -11.57 9.15 -23.90
N ARG A 210 -12.46 8.99 -22.90
CA ARG A 210 -13.08 10.14 -22.22
C ARG A 210 -11.99 10.98 -21.56
N ARG A 211 -12.17 12.29 -21.61
CA ARG A 211 -11.28 13.24 -20.94
C ARG A 211 -11.91 13.63 -19.61
N LEU A 212 -11.28 13.25 -18.50
CA LEU A 212 -11.77 13.50 -17.14
C LEU A 212 -10.63 14.02 -16.26
N ASN A 213 -10.99 14.66 -15.14
CA ASN A 213 -10.05 14.86 -14.04
C ASN A 213 -9.71 13.53 -13.39
N PHE A 214 -8.61 13.47 -12.64
CA PHE A 214 -8.07 12.21 -12.16
C PHE A 214 -7.41 12.31 -10.79
N LEU A 215 -7.43 11.21 -10.06
CA LEU A 215 -6.84 11.11 -8.73
C LEU A 215 -5.48 10.41 -8.81
N CYS A 216 -4.45 11.09 -8.32
CA CYS A 216 -3.13 10.49 -8.16
C CYS A 216 -2.86 10.15 -6.68
N LEU A 217 -1.96 9.20 -6.45
CA LEU A 217 -1.31 8.99 -5.17
C LEU A 217 -0.05 9.83 -5.11
N LYS A 218 0.08 10.63 -4.06
CA LYS A 218 1.29 11.41 -3.76
C LYS A 218 1.94 10.82 -2.52
N LYS A 219 3.24 10.51 -2.60
CA LYS A 219 4.01 10.10 -1.42
C LYS A 219 4.00 11.22 -0.39
N ASN A 220 3.59 10.92 0.83
CA ASN A 220 3.78 11.85 1.93
C ASN A 220 5.28 11.90 2.25
N LYS A 221 5.85 13.09 2.32
CA LYS A 221 7.21 13.26 2.87
C LYS A 221 6.99 13.54 4.34
N GLY A 222 7.38 12.62 5.21
CA GLY A 222 7.31 12.83 6.66
C GLY A 222 7.79 14.23 7.02
N THR A 223 6.95 14.98 7.75
CA THR A 223 7.24 16.35 8.22
C THR A 223 8.35 16.35 9.26
#